data_AF-A0A846F6M4-F1
#
_entry.id   AF-A0A846F6M4-F1
#
_cell.length_a   1.000
_cell.length_b   1.000
_cell.length_c   1.000
_cell.angle_alpha   90.00
_cell.angle_beta   90.00
_cell.angle_gamma   90.00
#
_symmetry.space_group_name_H-M   'P 1'
#
loop_
_entity.id
_entity.type
_entity.pdbx_description
1 polymer ?
#
loop_
_entity_poly.entity_id
_entity_poly.type
_entity_poly.pdbx_seq_one_letter_code
_entity_poly.pdbx_strand_id
1 'polypeptide(L)'
;PGVGSDRDAIALSSQGRYFVGPDNGLFSLLGSIPSDIVRLDEPKYHGIQSSHTFHGRDIFAPVSGYLSMGVPLSQVGSSKSDYIKLPSPKIEETAHSVRGEIVYYDRFGNGITSIVNEHPLLSQKVTVVLDGTEKVSLERFFQAVTPGKTVAYPGSCGYLEVGINQGSLRRETGLEIGTEVRVVL
;
A
#
# COMPACT_ATOMS: atom_id res chain seq x y z
N PRO A 1 -1.62 14.12 1.07
CA PRO A 1 -1.10 15.48 0.76
C PRO A 1 -1.26 16.40 1.99
N GLY A 2 -0.68 17.60 1.99
CA GLY A 2 -0.74 18.55 3.12
C GLY A 2 0.62 19.16 3.46
N VAL A 3 1.46 19.44 2.47
CA VAL A 3 2.76 20.10 2.73
C VAL A 3 2.46 21.53 3.17
N GLY A 4 3.11 21.99 4.24
CA GLY A 4 2.88 23.32 4.80
C GLY A 4 1.62 23.50 5.67
N SER A 5 0.84 22.44 5.91
CA SER A 5 -0.30 22.47 6.84
C SER A 5 0.10 21.98 8.25
N ASP A 6 -0.86 21.95 9.18
CA ASP A 6 -0.67 21.55 10.59
C ASP A 6 -0.35 20.06 10.81
N ARG A 7 -0.11 19.29 9.75
CA ARG A 7 0.27 17.89 9.92
C ARG A 7 1.72 17.79 10.37
N ASP A 8 1.99 16.85 11.26
CA ASP A 8 3.35 16.64 11.73
C ASP A 8 4.25 16.08 10.61
N ALA A 9 5.52 16.45 10.69
CA ALA A 9 6.62 15.72 10.11
C ALA A 9 7.07 14.69 11.15
N ILE A 10 7.13 13.41 10.80
CA ILE A 10 7.50 12.37 11.75
C ILE A 10 8.57 11.44 11.18
N ALA A 11 9.32 10.82 12.08
CA ALA A 11 10.11 9.64 11.79
C ALA A 11 9.74 8.51 12.75
N LEU A 12 9.85 7.27 12.29
CA LEU A 12 9.52 6.10 13.07
C LEU A 12 10.51 4.95 12.84
N SER A 13 10.68 4.10 13.84
CA SER A 13 11.47 2.86 13.75
C SER A 13 10.53 1.66 13.57
N SER A 14 10.79 0.82 12.56
CA SER A 14 10.11 -0.47 12.41
C SER A 14 11.00 -1.49 11.70
N GLN A 15 11.00 -2.73 12.20
CA GLN A 15 11.76 -3.85 11.64
C GLN A 15 13.24 -3.52 11.34
N GLY A 16 13.89 -2.77 12.24
CA GLY A 16 15.29 -2.36 12.10
C GLY A 16 15.56 -1.30 11.03
N ARG A 17 14.51 -0.61 10.55
CA ARG A 17 14.61 0.49 9.58
C ARG A 17 13.97 1.76 10.13
N TYR A 18 14.40 2.90 9.58
CA TYR A 18 13.77 4.18 9.83
C TYR A 18 12.92 4.59 8.63
N PHE A 19 11.75 5.15 8.91
CA PHE A 19 10.87 5.75 7.92
C PHE A 19 10.63 7.21 8.29
N VAL A 20 10.79 8.11 7.33
CA VAL A 20 10.76 9.56 7.56
C VAL A 20 9.78 10.17 6.57
N GLY A 21 8.87 11.01 7.04
CA GLY A 21 7.86 11.55 6.15
C GLY A 21 6.68 12.21 6.84
N PRO A 22 5.59 12.40 6.08
CA PRO A 22 4.41 13.09 6.58
C PRO A 22 3.57 12.21 7.51
N ASP A 23 3.13 12.76 8.64
CA ASP A 23 2.06 12.14 9.42
C ASP A 23 0.72 12.42 8.73
N ASN A 24 0.38 11.59 7.74
CA ASN A 24 -0.85 11.74 6.95
C ASN A 24 -1.49 10.40 6.62
N GLY A 25 -1.13 9.34 7.33
CA GLY A 25 -1.62 8.01 7.05
C GLY A 25 -0.71 7.14 6.18
N LEU A 26 0.33 7.69 5.53
CA LEU A 26 1.23 6.92 4.66
C LEU A 26 1.83 5.69 5.36
N PHE A 27 2.20 5.84 6.64
CA PHE A 27 2.82 4.78 7.42
C PHE A 27 1.86 3.69 7.89
N SER A 28 0.57 3.79 7.56
CA SER A 28 -0.39 2.69 7.79
C SER A 28 -0.04 1.44 6.98
N LEU A 29 0.75 1.60 5.90
CA LEU A 29 1.14 0.53 4.99
C LEU A 29 2.35 -0.30 5.47
N LEU A 30 2.98 0.04 6.60
CA LEU A 30 4.19 -0.64 7.07
C LEU A 30 3.96 -2.09 7.53
N GLY A 31 2.70 -2.53 7.63
CA GLY A 31 2.33 -3.89 8.04
C GLY A 31 2.80 -4.30 9.44
N SER A 32 3.37 -3.37 10.20
CA SER A 32 4.04 -3.59 11.48
C SER A 32 3.83 -2.39 12.39
N ILE A 33 3.80 -2.66 13.70
CA ILE A 33 3.70 -1.63 14.72
C ILE A 33 5.08 -0.99 14.88
N PRO A 34 5.22 0.33 14.69
CA PRO A 34 6.48 1.01 14.97
C PRO A 34 6.88 0.89 16.45
N SER A 35 8.17 0.73 16.71
CA SER A 35 8.70 0.69 18.09
C SER A 35 8.80 2.09 18.70
N ASP A 36 9.25 3.07 17.92
CA ASP A 36 9.39 4.46 18.35
C ASP A 36 8.86 5.39 17.26
N ILE A 37 8.33 6.53 17.68
CA ILE A 37 7.86 7.59 16.79
C ILE A 37 8.34 8.92 17.37
N VAL A 38 8.88 9.78 16.51
CA VAL A 38 9.28 11.13 16.86
C VAL A 38 8.67 12.14 15.90
N ARG A 39 8.31 13.31 16.43
CA ARG A 39 7.99 14.50 15.66
C ARG A 39 9.28 15.20 15.28
N LEU A 40 9.49 15.51 14.00
CA LEU A 40 10.68 16.17 13.48
C LEU A 40 10.63 17.68 13.74
N ASP A 41 10.85 18.06 14.99
CA ASP A 41 10.82 19.43 15.49
C ASP A 41 12.20 19.95 15.92
N GLU A 42 13.27 19.30 15.49
CA GLU A 42 14.65 19.65 15.81
C GLU A 42 15.38 20.25 14.58
N PRO A 43 15.44 21.60 14.45
CA PRO A 43 15.88 22.26 13.23
C PRO A 43 17.33 22.01 12.84
N LYS A 44 18.22 21.61 13.77
CA LYS A 44 19.61 21.30 13.43
C LYS A 44 19.76 20.14 12.43
N TYR A 45 18.74 19.29 12.31
CA TYR A 45 18.71 18.18 11.36
C TYR A 45 17.91 18.49 10.08
N HIS A 46 17.39 19.71 9.94
CA HIS A 46 16.67 20.16 8.75
C HIS A 46 17.62 20.85 7.76
N GLY A 47 17.13 21.11 6.54
CA GLY A 47 17.83 21.88 5.53
C GLY A 47 17.95 23.36 5.88
N ILE A 48 18.94 24.04 5.25
CA ILE A 48 19.29 25.45 5.51
C ILE A 48 18.11 26.41 5.26
N GLN A 49 17.22 26.05 4.32
CA GLN A 49 16.01 26.82 4.01
C GLN A 49 14.80 25.91 4.16
N SER A 50 14.03 26.10 5.24
CA SER A 50 12.73 25.45 5.39
C SER A 50 11.70 26.18 4.54
N SER A 51 11.29 25.58 3.41
CA SER A 51 10.16 26.06 2.61
C SER A 51 8.85 25.42 3.07
N HIS A 52 7.76 26.17 3.02
CA HIS A 52 6.42 25.65 3.32
C HIS A 52 5.85 24.73 2.22
N THR A 53 6.52 24.63 1.07
CA THR A 53 6.01 23.89 -0.10
C THR A 53 6.83 22.63 -0.40
N PHE A 54 7.98 22.41 0.26
CA PHE A 54 8.86 21.28 -0.05
C PHE A 54 9.48 20.59 1.17
N HIS A 55 8.66 20.21 2.16
CA HIS A 55 9.13 19.44 3.34
C HIS A 55 9.88 18.14 2.98
N GLY A 56 9.62 17.54 1.82
CA GLY A 56 10.39 16.39 1.33
C GLY A 56 11.88 16.68 1.18
N ARG A 57 12.23 17.83 0.59
CA ARG A 57 13.60 18.27 0.39
C ARG A 57 14.17 18.90 1.66
N ASP A 58 13.37 19.67 2.39
CA ASP A 58 13.88 20.55 3.44
C ASP A 58 13.87 19.90 4.83
N ILE A 59 13.08 18.86 5.05
CA ILE A 59 12.98 18.16 6.34
C ILE A 59 13.28 16.67 6.15
N PHE A 60 12.51 15.97 5.32
CA PHE A 60 12.57 14.51 5.27
C PHE A 60 13.90 13.99 4.72
N ALA A 61 14.41 14.55 3.62
CA ALA A 61 15.67 14.13 3.03
C ALA A 61 16.89 14.38 3.96
N PRO A 62 17.07 15.58 4.56
CA PRO A 62 18.13 15.82 5.54
C PRO A 62 18.07 14.89 6.75
N VAL A 63 16.90 14.75 7.38
CA VAL A 63 16.71 13.86 8.54
C VAL A 63 17.05 12.42 8.17
N SER A 64 16.59 11.94 7.01
CA SER A 64 16.92 10.59 6.51
C SER A 64 18.44 10.40 6.34
N GLY A 65 19.14 11.44 5.88
CA GLY A 65 20.61 11.44 5.76
C GLY A 65 21.31 11.34 7.12
N TYR A 66 20.84 12.07 8.14
CA TYR A 66 21.40 11.97 9.48
C TYR A 66 21.15 10.60 10.12
N LEU A 67 19.94 10.06 9.99
CA LEU A 67 19.60 8.73 10.49
C LEU A 67 20.45 7.64 9.81
N SER A 68 20.75 7.76 8.52
CA SER A 68 21.60 6.81 7.81
C SER A 68 23.07 6.87 8.25
N MET A 69 23.53 7.99 8.80
CA MET A 69 24.84 8.13 9.43
C MET A 69 24.88 7.65 10.90
N GLY A 70 23.78 7.12 11.42
CA GLY A 70 23.71 6.57 12.79
C GLY A 70 23.32 7.59 13.86
N VAL A 71 22.82 8.77 13.48
CA VAL A 71 22.20 9.68 14.46
C VAL A 71 20.99 8.96 15.09
N PRO A 72 20.89 8.91 16.44
CA PRO A 72 19.76 8.26 17.09
C PRO A 72 18.43 8.94 16.76
N LEU A 73 17.37 8.15 16.58
CA LEU A 73 16.01 8.66 16.31
C LEU A 73 15.53 9.67 17.36
N SER A 74 15.87 9.45 18.63
CA SER A 74 15.53 10.35 19.73
C SER A 74 16.22 11.71 19.67
N GLN A 75 17.24 11.89 18.82
CA GLN A 75 17.88 13.19 18.64
C GLN A 75 17.20 14.03 17.57
N VAL A 76 16.54 13.43 16.58
CA VAL A 76 15.98 14.17 15.44
C VAL A 76 14.61 14.80 15.74
N GLY A 77 14.14 14.70 16.98
CA GLY A 77 12.89 15.29 17.39
C GLY A 77 12.29 14.74 18.69
N SER A 78 11.17 15.31 19.11
CA SER A 78 10.46 14.93 20.33
C SER A 78 9.65 13.63 20.18
N SER A 79 9.52 12.86 21.26
CA SER A 79 8.75 11.59 21.27
C SER A 79 7.27 11.84 20.97
N LYS A 80 6.67 10.96 20.17
CA LYS A 80 5.23 10.95 19.85
C LYS A 80 4.65 9.56 20.15
N SER A 81 3.45 9.51 20.70
CA SER A 81 2.80 8.26 21.12
C SER A 81 2.01 7.56 20.02
N ASP A 82 1.63 8.30 18.96
CA ASP A 82 0.75 7.82 17.90
C ASP A 82 1.12 8.42 16.54
N TYR A 83 0.40 8.01 15.51
CA TYR A 83 0.45 8.57 14.16
C TYR A 83 -0.89 8.33 13.49
N ILE A 84 -1.20 9.10 12.44
CA ILE A 84 -2.42 8.96 11.67
C ILE A 84 -2.44 7.59 10.99
N LYS A 85 -3.52 6.83 11.23
CA LYS A 85 -3.77 5.54 10.60
C LYS A 85 -4.95 5.65 9.64
N LEU A 86 -4.77 5.18 8.41
CA LEU A 86 -5.85 5.01 7.44
C LEU A 86 -6.51 3.65 7.67
N PRO A 87 -7.82 3.51 7.37
CA PRO A 87 -8.49 2.22 7.39
C PRO A 87 -7.76 1.22 6.50
N SER A 88 -7.60 -0.01 6.99
CA SER A 88 -7.15 -1.12 6.16
C SER A 88 -8.24 -1.46 5.12
N PRO A 89 -7.85 -1.95 3.93
CA PRO A 89 -8.80 -2.49 2.96
C PRO A 89 -9.66 -3.58 3.59
N LYS A 90 -10.89 -3.73 3.09
CA LYS A 90 -11.81 -4.75 3.59
C LYS A 90 -11.31 -6.14 3.20
N ILE A 91 -11.25 -7.03 4.18
CA ILE A 91 -11.05 -8.47 4.02
C ILE A 91 -12.04 -9.19 4.95
N GLU A 92 -12.84 -10.08 4.37
CA GLU A 92 -13.76 -10.96 5.08
C GLU A 92 -13.46 -12.42 4.68
N GLU A 93 -13.10 -13.24 5.66
CA GLU A 93 -12.67 -14.62 5.44
C GLU A 93 -13.66 -15.61 6.05
N THR A 94 -13.89 -16.71 5.33
CA THR A 94 -14.59 -17.90 5.81
C THR A 94 -13.75 -19.14 5.49
N ALA A 95 -14.17 -20.32 5.97
CA ALA A 95 -13.48 -21.58 5.65
C ALA A 95 -13.41 -21.89 4.14
N HIS A 96 -14.27 -21.27 3.31
CA HIS A 96 -14.42 -21.60 1.89
C HIS A 96 -14.35 -20.39 0.97
N SER A 97 -14.11 -19.19 1.51
CA SER A 97 -14.02 -17.97 0.72
C SER A 97 -13.17 -16.90 1.37
N VAL A 98 -12.51 -16.09 0.55
CA VAL A 98 -12.00 -14.78 0.97
C VAL A 98 -12.61 -13.71 0.07
N ARG A 99 -13.14 -12.67 0.71
CA ARG A 99 -13.72 -11.50 0.06
C ARG A 99 -12.82 -10.31 0.35
N GLY A 100 -12.34 -9.68 -0.70
CA GLY A 100 -11.60 -8.44 -0.67
C GLY A 100 -12.17 -7.43 -1.65
N GLU A 101 -11.35 -6.44 -2.00
CA GLU A 101 -11.72 -5.36 -2.91
C GLU A 101 -10.54 -4.93 -3.77
N ILE A 102 -10.81 -4.30 -4.91
CA ILE A 102 -9.77 -3.61 -5.69
C ILE A 102 -9.29 -2.41 -4.90
N VAL A 103 -7.99 -2.33 -4.60
CA VAL A 103 -7.38 -1.25 -3.81
C VAL A 103 -6.59 -0.26 -4.66
N TYR A 104 -6.15 -0.69 -5.84
CA TYR A 104 -5.32 0.11 -6.74
C TYR A 104 -5.40 -0.39 -8.17
N TYR A 105 -5.23 0.52 -9.13
CA TYR A 105 -5.01 0.16 -10.53
C TYR A 105 -3.58 0.51 -10.93
N ASP A 106 -2.86 -0.47 -11.47
CA ASP A 106 -1.55 -0.22 -12.03
C ASP A 106 -1.61 0.62 -13.31
N ARG A 107 -0.44 0.95 -13.87
CA ARG A 107 -0.35 1.77 -15.10
C ARG A 107 -0.97 1.11 -16.35
N PHE A 108 -1.13 -0.21 -16.36
CA PHE A 108 -1.75 -0.96 -17.44
C PHE A 108 -3.28 -1.07 -17.25
N GLY A 109 -3.75 -0.81 -16.03
CA GLY A 109 -5.13 -0.89 -15.61
C GLY A 109 -5.51 -2.27 -15.07
N ASN A 110 -4.55 -3.04 -14.57
CA ASN A 110 -4.82 -4.23 -13.77
C ASN A 110 -5.26 -3.82 -12.37
N GLY A 111 -6.32 -4.44 -11.86
CA GLY A 111 -6.80 -4.22 -10.50
C GLY A 111 -5.98 -5.03 -9.50
N ILE A 112 -5.20 -4.36 -8.66
CA ILE A 112 -4.56 -4.96 -7.49
C ILE A 112 -5.59 -5.04 -6.38
N THR A 113 -5.76 -6.23 -5.79
CA THR A 113 -6.77 -6.47 -4.75
C THR A 113 -6.19 -6.41 -3.34
N SER A 114 -7.05 -6.39 -2.33
CA SER A 114 -6.64 -6.53 -0.92
C SER A 114 -6.22 -7.96 -0.53
N ILE A 115 -6.41 -8.96 -1.40
CA ILE A 115 -6.15 -10.37 -1.10
C ILE A 115 -4.66 -10.67 -1.36
N VAL A 116 -3.95 -11.12 -0.33
CA VAL A 116 -2.51 -11.47 -0.44
C VAL A 116 -2.31 -12.78 -1.21
N ASN A 117 -1.20 -12.88 -1.96
CA ASN A 117 -0.86 -14.07 -2.75
C ASN A 117 -0.67 -15.32 -1.87
N GLU A 118 -0.21 -15.12 -0.64
CA GLU A 118 0.04 -16.17 0.33
C GLU A 118 -1.25 -16.72 0.97
N HIS A 119 -2.42 -16.17 0.60
CA HIS A 119 -3.69 -16.63 1.16
C HIS A 119 -3.94 -18.12 0.80
N PRO A 120 -4.20 -19.02 1.78
CA PRO A 120 -4.23 -20.46 1.55
C PRO A 120 -5.21 -20.95 0.47
N LEU A 121 -6.34 -20.25 0.27
CA LEU A 121 -7.32 -20.60 -0.77
C LEU A 121 -6.73 -20.52 -2.19
N LEU A 122 -5.76 -19.64 -2.45
CA LEU A 122 -5.17 -19.49 -3.79
C LEU A 122 -4.31 -20.69 -4.22
N SER A 123 -3.98 -21.59 -3.28
CA SER A 123 -3.29 -22.86 -3.57
C SER A 123 -4.27 -24.00 -3.91
N GLN A 124 -5.57 -23.76 -3.83
CA GLN A 124 -6.61 -24.76 -4.11
C GLN A 124 -7.23 -24.51 -5.49
N LYS A 125 -8.06 -25.46 -5.94
CA LYS A 125 -8.91 -25.21 -7.11
C LYS A 125 -10.03 -24.25 -6.68
N VAL A 126 -9.96 -23.02 -7.17
CA VAL A 126 -10.90 -21.94 -6.81
C VAL A 126 -11.47 -21.26 -8.04
N THR A 127 -12.56 -20.55 -7.86
CA THR A 127 -13.09 -19.55 -8.80
C THR A 127 -12.93 -18.16 -8.21
N VAL A 128 -12.49 -17.20 -9.02
CA VAL A 128 -12.53 -15.79 -8.67
C VAL A 128 -13.82 -15.19 -9.19
N VAL A 129 -14.54 -14.45 -8.36
CA VAL A 129 -15.77 -13.74 -8.69
C VAL A 129 -15.50 -12.25 -8.56
N LEU A 130 -15.63 -11.53 -9.67
CA LEU A 130 -15.45 -10.09 -9.77
C LEU A 130 -16.81 -9.39 -9.78
N ASP A 131 -16.95 -8.34 -8.98
CA ASP A 131 -18.18 -7.54 -8.85
C ASP A 131 -19.45 -8.40 -8.62
N GLY A 132 -19.28 -9.49 -7.85
CA GLY A 132 -20.34 -10.44 -7.50
C GLY A 132 -20.93 -11.26 -8.65
N THR A 133 -20.48 -11.07 -9.90
CA THR A 133 -21.17 -11.60 -11.08
C THR A 133 -20.24 -12.31 -12.06
N GLU A 134 -19.09 -11.72 -12.40
CA GLU A 134 -18.18 -12.27 -13.41
C GLU A 134 -17.29 -13.35 -12.79
N LYS A 135 -17.33 -14.56 -13.35
CA LYS A 135 -16.42 -15.64 -12.97
C LYS A 135 -15.15 -15.56 -13.80
N VAL A 136 -14.03 -15.46 -13.10
CA VAL A 136 -12.68 -15.31 -13.65
C VAL A 136 -11.84 -16.50 -13.22
N SER A 137 -11.05 -17.06 -14.15
CA SER A 137 -10.11 -18.13 -13.80
C SER A 137 -8.90 -17.57 -13.05
N LEU A 138 -8.44 -18.32 -12.05
CA LEU A 138 -7.16 -18.08 -11.40
C LEU A 138 -6.06 -18.80 -12.17
N GLU A 139 -5.14 -18.03 -12.74
CA GLU A 139 -4.04 -18.53 -13.56
C GLU A 139 -2.68 -18.04 -13.04
N ARG A 140 -1.60 -18.58 -13.60
CA ARG A 140 -0.24 -18.20 -13.20
C ARG A 140 0.24 -16.86 -13.79
N PHE A 141 -0.32 -16.44 -14.92
CA PHE A 141 0.07 -15.24 -15.66
C PHE A 141 -1.01 -14.82 -16.66
N PHE A 142 -0.98 -13.57 -17.12
CA PHE A 142 -2.01 -12.98 -17.96
C PHE A 142 -2.21 -13.67 -19.33
N GLN A 143 -1.16 -14.23 -19.95
CA GLN A 143 -1.25 -14.96 -21.22
C GLN A 143 -1.84 -16.38 -21.12
N ALA A 144 -2.23 -16.84 -19.93
CA ALA A 144 -2.88 -18.14 -19.77
C ALA A 144 -4.31 -18.17 -20.37
N VAL A 145 -4.91 -17.00 -20.62
CA VAL A 145 -6.19 -16.86 -21.31
C VAL A 145 -6.00 -16.19 -22.68
N THR A 146 -6.99 -16.30 -23.58
CA THR A 146 -6.92 -15.62 -24.88
C THR A 146 -6.93 -14.10 -24.73
N PRO A 147 -6.35 -13.34 -25.66
CA PRO A 147 -6.43 -11.87 -25.67
C PRO A 147 -7.87 -11.36 -25.52
N GLY A 148 -8.05 -10.29 -24.75
CA GLY A 148 -9.36 -9.71 -24.44
C GLY A 148 -10.17 -10.46 -23.36
N LYS A 149 -9.61 -11.48 -22.72
CA LYS A 149 -10.26 -12.17 -21.59
C LYS A 149 -9.71 -11.71 -20.25
N THR A 150 -10.61 -11.60 -19.28
CA THR A 150 -10.31 -11.37 -17.87
C THR A 150 -9.64 -12.59 -17.26
N VAL A 151 -8.64 -12.35 -16.42
CA VAL A 151 -7.87 -13.37 -15.71
C VAL A 151 -7.43 -12.83 -14.36
N ALA A 152 -7.51 -13.66 -13.33
CA ALA A 152 -6.94 -13.39 -12.02
C ALA A 152 -5.60 -14.13 -11.91
N TYR A 153 -4.60 -13.51 -11.32
CA TYR A 153 -3.26 -14.11 -11.19
C TYR A 153 -2.52 -13.53 -9.99
N PRO A 154 -1.57 -14.27 -9.39
CA PRO A 154 -0.76 -13.76 -8.29
C PRO A 154 0.17 -12.66 -8.83
N GLY A 155 -0.03 -11.44 -8.32
CA GLY A 155 0.69 -10.24 -8.75
C GLY A 155 2.10 -10.14 -8.16
N SER A 156 2.97 -9.38 -8.83
CA SER A 156 4.37 -9.22 -8.38
C SER A 156 4.52 -8.40 -7.09
N CYS A 157 3.48 -7.63 -6.72
CA CYS A 157 3.45 -6.83 -5.50
C CYS A 157 2.99 -7.61 -4.25
N GLY A 158 2.79 -8.93 -4.35
CA GLY A 158 2.36 -9.79 -3.23
C GLY A 158 0.84 -9.88 -3.04
N TYR A 159 0.06 -9.36 -3.97
CA TYR A 159 -1.41 -9.38 -3.93
C TYR A 159 -1.97 -10.03 -5.19
N LEU A 160 -3.14 -10.65 -5.06
CA LEU A 160 -3.92 -11.14 -6.20
C LEU A 160 -4.28 -9.94 -7.08
N GLU A 161 -4.02 -10.08 -8.37
CA GLU A 161 -4.36 -9.10 -9.40
C GLU A 161 -5.45 -9.66 -10.32
N VAL A 162 -6.26 -8.77 -10.87
CA VAL A 162 -7.21 -9.09 -11.94
C VAL A 162 -6.90 -8.18 -13.12
N GLY A 163 -6.76 -8.76 -14.31
CA GLY A 163 -6.41 -8.05 -15.53
C GLY A 163 -7.09 -8.62 -16.76
N ILE A 164 -6.94 -7.95 -17.90
CA ILE A 164 -7.38 -8.44 -19.20
C ILE A 164 -6.15 -8.71 -20.04
N ASN A 165 -6.03 -9.91 -20.63
CA ASN A 165 -4.88 -10.22 -21.49
C ASN A 165 -4.85 -9.27 -22.69
N GLN A 166 -3.76 -8.50 -22.83
CA GLN A 166 -3.61 -7.43 -23.84
C GLN A 166 -4.69 -6.32 -23.76
N GLY A 167 -5.28 -6.12 -22.59
CA GLY A 167 -6.33 -5.14 -22.35
C GLY A 167 -6.11 -4.35 -21.06
N SER A 168 -7.08 -3.50 -20.73
CA SER A 168 -7.09 -2.70 -19.51
C SER A 168 -8.39 -2.95 -18.78
N LEU A 169 -8.34 -3.70 -17.67
CA LEU A 169 -9.52 -4.02 -16.86
C LEU A 169 -10.27 -2.73 -16.50
N ARG A 170 -9.56 -1.72 -16.01
CA ARG A 170 -10.14 -0.43 -15.62
C ARG A 170 -10.94 0.23 -16.76
N ARG A 171 -10.36 0.32 -17.96
CA ARG A 171 -11.03 1.02 -19.08
C ARG A 171 -12.18 0.22 -19.67
N GLU A 172 -12.05 -1.10 -19.73
CA GLU A 172 -13.00 -1.96 -20.42
C GLU A 172 -14.21 -2.31 -19.55
N THR A 173 -14.04 -2.38 -18.23
CA THR A 173 -15.11 -2.75 -17.29
C THR A 173 -15.68 -1.55 -16.53
N GLY A 174 -14.93 -0.46 -16.38
CA GLY A 174 -15.33 0.68 -15.56
C GLY A 174 -15.41 0.37 -14.07
N LEU A 175 -14.85 -0.75 -13.61
CA LEU A 175 -14.77 -1.08 -12.19
C LEU A 175 -13.90 -0.06 -11.46
N GLU A 176 -14.27 0.21 -10.20
CA GLU A 176 -13.67 1.26 -9.38
C GLU A 176 -12.91 0.66 -8.19
N ILE A 177 -12.09 1.49 -7.56
CA ILE A 177 -11.49 1.13 -6.26
C ILE A 177 -12.63 0.88 -5.26
N GLY A 178 -12.55 -0.24 -4.53
CA GLY A 178 -13.60 -0.73 -3.64
C GLY A 178 -14.53 -1.77 -4.27
N THR A 179 -14.42 -2.04 -5.59
CA THR A 179 -15.16 -3.14 -6.22
C THR A 179 -14.78 -4.47 -5.57
N GLU A 180 -15.78 -5.28 -5.24
CA GLU A 180 -15.60 -6.58 -4.59
C GLU A 180 -14.86 -7.57 -5.48
N VAL A 181 -13.90 -8.28 -4.87
CA VAL A 181 -13.28 -9.48 -5.44
C VAL A 181 -13.42 -10.62 -4.44
N ARG A 182 -13.97 -11.75 -4.87
CA ARG A 182 -14.18 -12.92 -4.02
C ARG A 182 -13.49 -14.13 -4.60
N VAL A 183 -12.70 -14.83 -3.79
CA VAL A 183 -12.16 -16.15 -4.12
C VAL A 183 -13.02 -17.17 -3.39
N VAL A 184 -13.54 -18.16 -4.13
CA VAL A 184 -14.36 -19.25 -3.59
C VAL A 184 -13.81 -20.61 -4.04
N LEU A 185 -13.85 -21.61 -3.16
CA LEU A 185 -13.56 -23.02 -3.52
C LEU A 185 -14.50 -23.54 -4.63
#